data_AF-A0AA37PK94-F1
#
_entry.id   AF-A0AA37PK94-F1
#
_cell.length_a   1.000
_cell.length_b   1.000
_cell.length_c   1.000
_cell.angle_alpha   90.00
_cell.angle_beta   90.00
_cell.angle_gamma   90.00
#
_symmetry.space_group_name_H-M   'P 1'
#
loop_
_entity.id
_entity.type
_entity.pdbx_description
1 polymer ?
#
loop_
_entity_poly.entity_id
_entity_poly.type
_entity_poly.pdbx_seq_one_letter_code
_entity_poly.pdbx_strand_id
1 'polypeptide(L)'
;MDAPITSYGKPLDYSPCLECKLCVAACPVGAIGKDGSFDWLACSTHNYREFMGGFTDWAQTVADSADAADFRSRVTDSENASMWQSLSFKPNYKAAYCLAVCPAGEDVIEPYLDNRKSFMDLVLKPLQDKKETLYVLPNSKAKEYAERRYPHKQVKVVDGGR
;
A
#
# COMPACT_ATOMS: atom_id res chain seq x y z
N MET A 1 -16.51 -22.02 13.49
CA MET A 1 -15.23 -21.51 14.00
C MET A 1 -15.57 -20.82 15.32
N ASP A 2 -15.58 -21.55 16.43
CA ASP A 2 -15.95 -21.03 17.76
C ASP A 2 -15.04 -21.67 18.82
N ALA A 3 -13.73 -21.68 18.54
CA ALA A 3 -12.76 -22.10 19.55
C ALA A 3 -12.63 -20.96 20.58
N PRO A 4 -12.84 -21.23 21.88
CA PRO A 4 -12.64 -20.22 22.92
C PRO A 4 -11.18 -19.76 22.93
N ILE A 5 -10.96 -18.45 22.93
CA ILE A 5 -9.64 -17.84 23.02
C ILE A 5 -9.04 -18.19 24.38
N THR A 6 -7.92 -18.91 24.40
CA THR A 6 -7.28 -19.41 25.62
C THR A 6 -6.49 -18.34 26.38
N SER A 7 -6.03 -17.29 25.68
CA SER A 7 -5.35 -16.14 26.28
C SER A 7 -5.46 -14.90 25.40
N TYR A 8 -5.48 -13.73 26.03
CA TYR A 8 -5.40 -12.44 25.36
C TYR A 8 -4.01 -11.84 25.54
N GLY A 9 -3.52 -11.15 24.50
CA GLY A 9 -2.33 -10.29 24.62
C GLY A 9 -2.58 -9.10 25.56
N LYS A 10 -1.51 -8.50 26.06
CA LYS A 10 -1.55 -7.24 26.83
C LYS A 10 -0.94 -6.11 26.00
N PRO A 11 -1.42 -4.87 26.13
CA PRO A 11 -0.74 -3.71 25.56
C PRO A 11 0.71 -3.63 26.03
N LEU A 12 1.61 -3.23 25.13
CA LEU A 12 2.99 -2.92 25.49
C LEU A 12 3.02 -1.61 26.29
N ASP A 13 3.87 -1.56 27.31
CA ASP A 13 4.15 -0.36 28.11
C ASP A 13 5.33 0.46 27.55
N TYR A 14 5.91 0.01 26.43
CA TYR A 14 6.98 0.69 25.69
C TYR A 14 6.69 0.74 24.18
N SER A 15 7.42 1.60 23.47
CA SER A 15 7.39 1.67 22.00
C SER A 15 8.41 0.70 21.40
N PRO A 16 8.00 -0.28 20.57
CA PRO A 16 8.94 -1.18 19.90
C PRO A 16 9.64 -0.52 18.69
N CYS A 17 9.37 0.76 18.43
CA CYS A 17 9.92 1.48 17.29
C CYS A 17 11.42 1.76 17.48
N LEU A 18 12.23 1.39 16.48
CA LEU A 18 13.68 1.65 16.45
C LEU A 18 14.06 2.99 15.81
N GLU A 19 13.08 3.84 15.51
CA GLU A 19 13.24 5.11 14.79
C GLU A 19 13.96 4.99 13.42
N CYS A 20 13.99 3.79 12.83
CA CYS A 20 14.74 3.47 11.61
C CYS A 20 14.25 4.16 10.33
N LYS A 21 13.01 4.69 10.34
CA LYS A 21 12.33 5.33 9.20
C LYS A 21 12.17 4.43 7.95
N LEU A 22 12.28 3.12 8.08
CA LEU A 22 12.10 2.18 6.96
C LEU A 22 10.68 2.25 6.39
N CYS A 23 9.65 2.33 7.23
CA CYS A 23 8.26 2.48 6.80
C CYS A 23 8.02 3.77 5.97
N VAL A 24 8.67 4.87 6.35
CA VAL A 24 8.66 6.15 5.61
C VAL A 24 9.35 5.99 4.26
N ALA A 25 10.51 5.32 4.25
CA ALA A 25 11.27 5.08 3.03
C ALA A 25 10.57 4.12 2.06
N ALA A 26 9.79 3.16 2.57
CA ALA A 26 9.11 2.16 1.77
C ALA A 26 7.76 2.63 1.21
N CYS A 27 7.09 3.60 1.86
CA CYS A 27 5.77 4.05 1.43
C CYS A 27 5.83 4.66 0.01
N PRO A 28 5.14 4.08 -0.98
CA PRO A 28 5.28 4.51 -2.37
C PRO A 28 4.54 5.82 -2.67
N VAL A 29 3.57 6.19 -1.82
CA VAL A 29 2.72 7.38 -1.96
C VAL A 29 2.99 8.44 -0.88
N GLY A 30 4.04 8.26 -0.08
CA GLY A 30 4.46 9.27 0.91
C GLY A 30 3.47 9.51 2.04
N ALA A 31 2.64 8.53 2.38
CA ALA A 31 1.60 8.65 3.40
C ALA A 31 2.13 8.70 4.85
N ILE A 32 3.41 8.35 5.09
CA ILE A 32 4.00 8.33 6.44
C ILE A 32 5.09 9.39 6.50
N GLY A 33 4.93 10.37 7.40
CA GLY A 33 5.89 11.43 7.66
C GLY A 33 7.04 11.00 8.57
N LYS A 34 8.19 11.68 8.44
CA LYS A 34 9.35 11.45 9.32
C LYS A 34 9.08 11.84 10.78
N ASP A 35 8.13 12.74 10.99
CA ASP A 35 7.63 13.22 12.28
C ASP A 35 6.55 12.31 12.89
N GLY A 36 6.18 11.22 12.22
CA GLY A 36 5.12 10.31 12.68
C GLY A 36 3.73 10.68 12.18
N SER A 37 3.57 11.74 11.39
CA SER A 37 2.30 12.05 10.73
C SER A 37 1.88 10.94 9.76
N PHE A 38 0.57 10.74 9.60
CA PHE A 38 0.00 9.74 8.69
C PHE A 38 -1.15 10.33 7.86
N ASP A 39 -0.96 10.35 6.53
CA ASP A 39 -2.00 10.70 5.57
C ASP A 39 -2.80 9.45 5.23
N TRP A 40 -3.90 9.26 5.97
CA TRP A 40 -4.80 8.13 5.77
C TRP A 40 -5.31 8.08 4.33
N LEU A 41 -5.65 9.24 3.75
CA LEU A 41 -6.31 9.30 2.45
C LEU A 41 -5.36 8.92 1.32
N ALA A 42 -4.10 9.36 1.37
CA ALA A 42 -3.07 8.89 0.47
C ALA A 42 -2.86 7.37 0.60
N CYS A 43 -2.79 6.87 1.84
CA CYS A 43 -2.56 5.45 2.10
C CYS A 43 -3.69 4.58 1.55
N SER A 44 -4.94 4.89 1.89
CA SER A 44 -6.09 4.08 1.50
C SER A 44 -6.38 4.12 0.01
N THR A 45 -6.23 5.28 -0.65
CA THR A 45 -6.44 5.40 -2.11
C THR A 45 -5.56 4.41 -2.87
N HIS A 46 -4.33 4.22 -2.40
CA HIS A 46 -3.40 3.27 -2.99
C HIS A 46 -3.52 1.85 -2.43
N ASN A 47 -3.37 1.71 -1.11
CA ASN A 47 -3.25 0.43 -0.43
C ASN A 47 -4.57 -0.33 -0.36
N TYR A 48 -5.70 0.38 -0.28
CA TYR A 48 -7.05 -0.18 -0.19
C TYR A 48 -7.81 -0.03 -1.52
N ARG A 49 -7.09 -0.03 -2.64
CA ARG A 49 -7.67 0.10 -3.98
C ARG A 49 -8.71 -1.00 -4.28
N GLU A 50 -8.65 -2.14 -3.63
CA GLU A 50 -9.62 -3.23 -3.79
C GLU A 50 -10.71 -3.27 -2.71
N PHE A 51 -10.77 -2.25 -1.86
CA PHE A 51 -11.80 -2.10 -0.84
C PHE A 51 -12.97 -1.28 -1.40
N MET A 52 -13.99 -1.04 -0.58
CA MET A 52 -15.24 -0.37 -0.97
C MET A 52 -15.04 0.87 -1.86
N GLY A 53 -14.18 1.81 -1.49
CA GLY A 53 -13.96 3.02 -2.29
C GLY A 53 -13.39 2.73 -3.68
N GLY A 54 -12.40 1.84 -3.78
CA GLY A 54 -11.83 1.48 -5.08
C GLY A 54 -12.69 0.51 -5.90
N PHE A 55 -13.57 -0.26 -5.26
CA PHE A 55 -14.63 -0.99 -5.96
C PHE A 55 -15.65 -0.03 -6.57
N THR A 56 -16.07 1.02 -5.84
CA THR A 56 -16.98 2.04 -6.36
C THR A 56 -16.36 2.79 -7.54
N ASP A 57 -15.10 3.23 -7.45
CA ASP A 57 -14.31 3.83 -8.56
C ASP A 57 -14.26 2.90 -9.79
N TRP A 58 -14.01 1.61 -9.58
CA TRP A 58 -14.02 0.61 -10.67
C TRP A 58 -15.41 0.45 -11.29
N ALA A 59 -16.46 0.39 -10.49
CA ALA A 59 -17.84 0.26 -10.97
C ALA A 59 -18.33 1.52 -11.71
N GLN A 60 -17.95 2.72 -11.24
CA GLN A 60 -18.16 3.98 -11.94
C GLN A 60 -17.43 3.97 -13.28
N THR A 61 -16.18 3.51 -13.32
CA THR A 61 -15.43 3.39 -14.59
C THR A 61 -16.15 2.45 -15.57
N VAL A 62 -16.75 1.35 -15.11
CA VAL A 62 -17.58 0.49 -15.97
C VAL A 62 -18.80 1.24 -16.49
N ALA A 63 -19.53 1.94 -15.61
CA ALA A 63 -20.75 2.67 -15.98
C ALA A 63 -20.49 3.85 -16.94
N ASP A 64 -19.36 4.53 -16.79
CA ASP A 64 -18.97 5.70 -17.58
C ASP A 64 -18.29 5.32 -18.91
N SER A 65 -17.96 4.05 -19.12
CA SER A 65 -17.32 3.57 -20.35
C SER A 65 -18.34 3.43 -21.47
N ALA A 66 -18.01 3.94 -22.66
CA ALA A 66 -18.91 3.88 -23.82
C ALA A 66 -19.12 2.44 -24.33
N ASP A 67 -18.06 1.63 -24.28
CA ASP A 67 -18.06 0.23 -24.68
C ASP A 67 -16.91 -0.56 -24.01
N ALA A 68 -16.76 -1.84 -24.38
CA ALA A 68 -15.73 -2.71 -23.84
C ALA A 68 -14.29 -2.27 -24.19
N ALA A 69 -14.07 -1.62 -25.33
CA ALA A 69 -12.76 -1.15 -25.73
C ALA A 69 -12.36 0.10 -24.92
N ASP A 70 -13.30 1.03 -24.70
CA ASP A 70 -13.11 2.18 -23.82
C ASP A 70 -12.79 1.72 -22.39
N PHE A 71 -13.58 0.80 -21.83
CA PHE A 71 -13.32 0.25 -20.50
C PHE A 71 -11.92 -0.36 -20.36
N ARG A 72 -11.49 -1.19 -21.31
CA ARG A 72 -10.16 -1.84 -21.28
C ARG A 72 -9.01 -0.86 -21.53
N SER A 73 -9.27 0.30 -22.12
CA SER A 73 -8.29 1.38 -22.20
C SER A 73 -8.07 2.08 -20.85
N ARG A 74 -9.09 2.07 -19.98
CA ARG A 74 -9.09 2.72 -18.67
C ARG A 74 -8.72 1.78 -17.53
N VAL A 75 -9.06 0.49 -17.62
CA VAL A 75 -8.77 -0.52 -16.60
C VAL A 75 -8.02 -1.68 -17.23
N THR A 76 -6.78 -1.88 -16.78
CA THR A 76 -5.91 -2.92 -17.34
C THR A 76 -6.37 -4.33 -16.95
N ASP A 77 -5.93 -5.34 -17.70
CA ASP A 77 -6.20 -6.75 -17.37
C ASP A 77 -5.69 -7.13 -15.96
N SER A 78 -4.55 -6.57 -15.54
CA SER A 78 -3.99 -6.76 -14.20
C SER A 78 -4.88 -6.15 -13.10
N GLU A 79 -5.47 -4.98 -13.35
CA GLU A 79 -6.43 -4.36 -12.43
C GLU A 79 -7.72 -5.18 -12.33
N ASN A 80 -8.24 -5.64 -13.47
CA ASN A 80 -9.43 -6.49 -13.48
C ASN A 80 -9.18 -7.82 -12.75
N ALA A 81 -8.03 -8.46 -12.97
CA ALA A 81 -7.65 -9.67 -12.24
C ALA A 81 -7.55 -9.43 -10.73
N SER A 82 -6.94 -8.31 -10.32
CA SER A 82 -6.82 -7.93 -8.91
C SER A 82 -8.18 -7.67 -8.25
N MET A 83 -9.08 -6.97 -8.96
CA MET A 83 -10.44 -6.70 -8.47
C MET A 83 -11.24 -8.00 -8.37
N TRP A 84 -11.22 -8.83 -9.42
CA TRP A 84 -11.89 -10.14 -9.43
C TRP A 84 -11.42 -11.06 -8.29
N GLN A 85 -10.11 -11.16 -8.04
CA GLN A 85 -9.57 -11.94 -6.92
C GLN A 85 -10.05 -11.42 -5.57
N SER A 86 -10.09 -10.09 -5.42
CA SER A 86 -10.48 -9.45 -4.17
C SER A 86 -11.97 -9.63 -3.85
N LEU A 87 -12.82 -9.66 -4.89
CA LEU A 87 -14.25 -9.99 -4.75
C LEU A 87 -14.49 -11.48 -4.47
N SER A 88 -13.63 -12.37 -4.95
CA SER A 88 -13.80 -13.82 -4.82
C SER A 88 -13.29 -14.37 -3.48
N PHE A 89 -12.34 -13.69 -2.84
CA PHE A 89 -11.76 -14.12 -1.57
C PHE A 89 -12.02 -13.10 -0.46
N LYS A 90 -11.22 -12.02 -0.42
CA LYS A 90 -11.34 -10.86 0.47
C LYS A 90 -10.59 -9.68 -0.15
N PRO A 91 -10.91 -8.42 0.23
CA PRO A 91 -10.15 -7.25 -0.20
C PRO A 91 -8.65 -7.39 0.11
N ASN A 92 -7.81 -7.28 -0.93
CA ASN A 92 -6.37 -7.38 -0.80
C ASN A 92 -5.73 -6.00 -0.58
N TYR A 93 -4.59 -6.00 0.13
CA TYR A 93 -3.75 -4.81 0.26
C TYR A 93 -2.78 -4.72 -0.92
N LYS A 94 -2.67 -3.55 -1.56
CA LYS A 94 -1.74 -3.37 -2.69
C LYS A 94 -0.27 -3.26 -2.28
N ALA A 95 -0.02 -2.65 -1.13
CA ALA A 95 1.32 -2.37 -0.66
C ALA A 95 1.57 -3.05 0.68
N ALA A 96 0.97 -2.52 1.76
CA ALA A 96 1.33 -2.86 3.13
C ALA A 96 2.85 -2.80 3.41
N TYR A 97 3.62 -2.02 2.62
CA TYR A 97 5.08 -2.01 2.66
C TYR A 97 5.62 -1.54 4.01
N CYS A 98 4.91 -0.65 4.70
CA CYS A 98 5.28 -0.23 6.03
C CYS A 98 5.34 -1.38 7.04
N LEU A 99 4.45 -2.38 6.91
CA LEU A 99 4.48 -3.59 7.71
C LEU A 99 5.60 -4.52 7.24
N ALA A 100 5.74 -4.70 5.92
CA ALA A 100 6.72 -5.61 5.33
C ALA A 100 8.18 -5.25 5.68
N VAL A 101 8.49 -3.96 5.82
CA VAL A 101 9.86 -3.50 6.13
C VAL A 101 10.11 -3.24 7.62
N CYS A 102 9.09 -3.39 8.47
CA CYS A 102 9.22 -3.04 9.88
C CYS A 102 10.04 -4.12 10.61
N PRO A 103 11.22 -3.80 11.16
CA PRO A 103 12.01 -4.76 11.94
C PRO A 103 11.54 -4.83 13.41
N ALA A 104 10.49 -4.09 13.78
CA ALA A 104 10.00 -4.05 15.14
C ALA A 104 9.25 -5.35 15.46
N GLY A 105 9.86 -6.18 16.31
CA GLY A 105 9.31 -7.43 16.82
C GLY A 105 10.44 -8.31 17.32
N GLU A 106 10.25 -8.94 18.49
CA GLU A 106 11.31 -9.72 19.14
C GLU A 106 11.85 -10.84 18.24
N ASP A 107 10.97 -11.48 17.46
CA ASP A 107 11.32 -12.57 16.55
C ASP A 107 11.87 -12.12 15.18
N VAL A 108 11.84 -10.82 14.86
CA VAL A 108 12.16 -10.31 13.51
C VAL A 108 13.22 -9.19 13.50
N ILE A 109 13.69 -8.77 14.67
CA ILE A 109 14.62 -7.64 14.81
C ILE A 109 16.07 -8.02 14.50
N GLU A 110 16.48 -9.26 14.79
CA GLU A 110 17.87 -9.73 14.68
C GLU A 110 18.51 -9.44 13.30
N PRO A 111 17.88 -9.77 12.15
CA PRO A 111 18.47 -9.51 10.83
C PRO A 111 18.75 -8.03 10.56
N TYR A 112 17.94 -7.13 11.12
CA TYR A 112 18.15 -5.69 10.99
C TYR A 112 19.33 -5.22 11.85
N LEU A 113 19.49 -5.75 13.06
CA LEU A 113 20.58 -5.37 13.96
C LEU A 113 21.93 -5.89 13.49
N ASP A 114 21.98 -7.13 13.01
CA ASP A 114 23.21 -7.78 12.55
C ASP A 114 23.82 -7.07 11.34
N ASN A 115 22.98 -6.77 10.34
CA ASN A 115 23.45 -6.11 9.12
C ASN A 115 22.37 -5.25 8.47
N ARG A 116 22.25 -4.01 8.96
CA ARG A 116 21.31 -3.00 8.43
C ARG A 116 21.41 -2.82 6.92
N LYS A 117 22.64 -2.85 6.36
CA LYS A 117 22.84 -2.68 4.92
C LYS A 117 22.24 -3.84 4.15
N SER A 118 22.55 -5.06 4.55
CA SER A 118 21.99 -6.25 3.92
C SER A 118 20.47 -6.32 4.10
N PHE A 119 19.93 -5.91 5.24
CA PHE A 119 18.49 -5.83 5.47
C PHE A 119 17.83 -4.84 4.49
N MET A 120 18.41 -3.65 4.32
CA MET A 120 17.90 -2.67 3.37
C MET A 120 17.95 -3.20 1.93
N ASP A 121 19.04 -3.87 1.55
CA ASP A 121 19.21 -4.43 0.21
C ASP A 121 18.21 -5.57 -0.06
N LEU A 122 17.89 -6.39 0.94
CA LEU A 122 16.99 -7.54 0.80
C LEU A 122 15.51 -7.20 0.97
N VAL A 123 15.16 -6.27 1.87
CA VAL A 123 13.78 -6.03 2.29
C VAL A 123 13.24 -4.71 1.74
N LEU A 124 14.01 -3.62 1.82
CA LEU A 124 13.53 -2.28 1.42
C LEU A 124 13.67 -2.04 -0.08
N LYS A 125 14.86 -2.24 -0.65
CA LYS A 125 15.15 -1.91 -2.05
C LYS A 125 14.21 -2.59 -3.05
N PRO A 126 13.87 -3.89 -2.91
CA PRO A 126 12.95 -4.53 -3.85
C PRO A 126 11.59 -3.84 -3.95
N LEU A 127 11.07 -3.30 -2.84
CA LEU A 127 9.81 -2.58 -2.82
C LEU A 127 9.93 -1.19 -3.47
N GLN A 128 11.06 -0.51 -3.29
CA GLN A 128 11.36 0.77 -3.94
C GLN A 128 11.54 0.61 -5.45
N ASP A 129 12.22 -0.46 -5.87
CA ASP A 129 12.60 -0.69 -7.27
C ASP A 129 11.48 -1.36 -8.09
N LYS A 130 10.50 -1.98 -7.42
CA LYS A 130 9.35 -2.63 -8.07
C LYS A 130 8.66 -1.68 -9.06
N LYS A 131 8.48 -2.13 -10.30
CA LYS A 131 7.63 -1.45 -11.29
C LYS A 131 6.17 -1.82 -11.02
N GLU A 132 5.38 -0.83 -10.66
CA GLU A 132 3.96 -1.02 -10.33
C GLU A 132 3.16 0.25 -10.58
N THR A 133 1.83 0.11 -10.59
CA THR A 133 0.90 1.23 -10.66
C THR A 133 0.63 1.77 -9.26
N LEU A 134 0.80 3.08 -9.09
CA LEU A 134 0.46 3.82 -7.88
C LEU A 134 -0.84 4.60 -8.12
N TYR A 135 -1.84 4.37 -7.27
CA TYR A 135 -3.14 5.01 -7.37
C TYR A 135 -3.16 6.22 -6.44
N VAL A 136 -3.48 7.39 -7.00
CA VAL A 136 -3.46 8.66 -6.28
C VAL A 136 -4.67 9.51 -6.65
N LEU A 137 -5.05 10.41 -5.76
CA LEU A 137 -6.07 11.42 -6.07
C LEU A 137 -5.49 12.53 -6.96
N PRO A 138 -6.34 13.20 -7.77
CA PRO A 138 -5.93 14.38 -8.52
C PRO A 138 -5.42 15.48 -7.58
N ASN A 139 -4.40 16.24 -8.02
CA ASN A 139 -3.84 17.39 -7.30
C ASN A 139 -3.44 17.10 -5.84
N SER A 140 -2.97 15.88 -5.56
CA SER A 140 -2.59 15.44 -4.21
C SER A 140 -1.08 15.48 -3.99
N LYS A 141 -0.66 15.69 -2.74
CA LYS A 141 0.75 15.55 -2.33
C LYS A 141 1.29 14.14 -2.59
N ALA A 142 0.43 13.14 -2.53
CA ALA A 142 0.76 11.75 -2.86
C ALA A 142 1.20 11.60 -4.32
N LYS A 143 0.50 12.26 -5.25
CA LYS A 143 0.86 12.31 -6.67
C LYS A 143 2.25 12.94 -6.86
N GLU A 144 2.45 14.15 -6.34
CA GLU A 144 3.73 14.86 -6.44
C GLU A 144 4.88 14.05 -5.82
N TYR A 145 4.63 13.41 -4.67
CA TYR A 145 5.59 12.55 -4.01
C TYR A 145 5.96 11.36 -4.89
N ALA A 146 4.98 10.63 -5.41
CA ALA A 146 5.19 9.43 -6.23
C ALA A 146 5.97 9.76 -7.50
N GLU A 147 5.57 10.80 -8.24
CA GLU A 147 6.22 11.23 -9.49
C GLU A 147 7.67 11.66 -9.26
N ARG A 148 7.93 12.38 -8.16
CA ARG A 148 9.29 12.83 -7.81
C ARG A 148 10.18 11.70 -7.29
N ARG A 149 9.64 10.86 -6.41
CA ARG A 149 10.43 9.87 -5.64
C ARG A 149 10.61 8.55 -6.38
N TYR A 150 9.61 8.17 -7.19
CA TYR A 150 9.54 6.90 -7.90
C TYR A 150 9.12 7.10 -9.36
N PRO A 151 9.93 7.81 -10.17
CA PRO A 151 9.59 8.13 -11.56
C PRO A 151 9.42 6.89 -12.47
N HIS A 152 9.92 5.73 -12.05
CA HIS A 152 9.77 4.44 -12.74
C HIS A 152 8.46 3.70 -12.39
N LYS A 153 7.71 4.16 -11.39
CA LYS A 153 6.40 3.60 -11.03
C LYS A 153 5.31 4.39 -11.77
N GLN A 154 4.39 3.69 -12.40
CA GLN A 154 3.33 4.34 -13.17
C GLN A 154 2.33 4.98 -12.21
N VAL A 155 2.10 6.28 -12.33
CA VAL A 155 1.08 6.97 -11.53
C VAL A 155 -0.24 6.96 -12.28
N LYS A 156 -1.32 6.53 -11.60
CA LYS A 156 -2.69 6.53 -12.12
C LYS A 156 -3.58 7.34 -11.19
N VAL A 157 -4.29 8.30 -11.77
CA VAL A 157 -5.25 9.12 -11.05
C VAL A 157 -6.59 8.37 -10.98
N VAL A 158 -7.17 8.31 -9.78
CA VAL A 158 -8.46 7.67 -9.48
C VAL A 158 -9.36 8.65 -8.71
N ASP A 159 -10.67 8.41 -8.68
CA ASP A 159 -11.61 9.23 -7.92
C ASP A 159 -11.73 8.78 -6.44
N GLY A 160 -11.47 7.49 -6.18
CA GLY A 160 -11.52 6.89 -4.84
C GLY A 160 -12.93 6.56 -4.33
N GLY A 161 -13.91 6.39 -5.23
CA GLY A 161 -15.31 6.13 -4.99
C GLY A 161 -16.12 7.39 -4.64
N ARG A 162 -15.78 8.54 -5.24
CA ARG A 162 -16.40 9.84 -4.93
C ARG A 162 -17.29 10.39 -6.04
#